data_AF-A0A6S7FTF1-F1
#
_entry.id   AF-A0A6S7FTF1-F1
#
_cell.length_a   1.000
_cell.length_b   1.000
_cell.length_c   1.000
_cell.angle_alpha   90.00
_cell.angle_beta   90.00
_cell.angle_gamma   90.00
#
_symmetry.space_group_name_H-M   'P 1'
#
loop_
_entity.id
_entity.type
_entity.pdbx_description
1 polymer ?
#
loop_
_entity_poly.entity_id
_entity_poly.type
_entity_poly.pdbx_seq_one_letter_code
_entity_poly.pdbx_strand_id
1 'polypeptide(L)'
;MGQINNDDPEVKHQVGSNETVIDDLNNPTNQLIHSISSWHQLKKVIAVFLRTKKILRDRIQARSSVNNENFIANSHSNSLSAEDLAQAEIAIVKFIQLTTFHKEIMCLSNIKLEDSADYRKFQKNKKLTIKKVSSIHRLDPYLKDGILRVGG
;
A
#
# COMPACT_ATOMS: atom_id res chain seq x y z
N MET A 1 -22.00 35.71 32.30
CA MET A 1 -21.30 34.78 31.38
C MET A 1 -21.46 33.38 31.96
N GLY A 2 -22.33 32.55 31.40
CA GLY A 2 -22.51 31.18 31.86
C GLY A 2 -21.47 30.27 31.21
N GLN A 3 -20.67 29.57 32.02
CA GLN A 3 -19.82 28.48 31.53
C GLN A 3 -20.71 27.34 31.06
N ILE A 4 -20.51 26.92 29.80
CA ILE A 4 -21.21 25.79 29.21
C ILE A 4 -20.55 24.54 29.78
N ASN A 5 -21.34 23.72 30.49
CA ASN A 5 -20.87 22.51 31.12
C ASN A 5 -20.67 21.43 30.06
N ASN A 6 -19.53 20.73 30.05
CA ASN A 6 -19.17 19.77 29.00
C ASN A 6 -19.92 18.42 29.09
N ASP A 7 -20.80 18.26 30.08
CA ASP A 7 -21.67 17.08 30.28
C ASP A 7 -23.07 17.27 29.66
N ASP A 8 -23.27 18.28 28.80
CA ASP A 8 -24.53 18.51 28.11
C ASP A 8 -24.75 17.42 27.02
N PRO A 9 -25.84 16.65 27.08
CA PRO A 9 -26.12 15.57 26.13
C PRO A 9 -26.31 16.04 24.67
N GLU A 10 -26.45 17.34 24.41
CA GLU A 10 -26.47 17.90 23.05
C GLU A 10 -25.06 18.11 22.45
N VAL A 11 -23.99 17.96 23.23
CA VAL A 11 -22.60 18.09 22.76
C VAL A 11 -22.16 16.75 22.16
N LYS A 12 -22.09 16.69 20.83
CA LYS A 12 -21.59 15.52 20.09
C LYS A 12 -20.11 15.30 20.39
N HIS A 13 -19.81 14.40 21.32
CA HIS A 13 -18.48 13.88 21.53
C HIS A 13 -17.97 13.18 20.25
N GLN A 14 -16.71 13.45 19.95
CA GLN A 14 -15.99 13.05 18.75
C GLN A 14 -16.31 11.62 18.32
N VAL A 15 -16.67 11.45 17.04
CA VAL A 15 -16.98 10.16 16.41
C VAL A 15 -15.80 9.21 16.62
N GLY A 16 -15.95 8.28 17.57
CA GLY A 16 -15.05 7.15 17.72
C GLY A 16 -15.09 6.34 16.43
N SER A 17 -14.02 6.43 15.65
CA SER A 17 -13.78 5.50 14.55
C SER A 17 -13.67 4.12 15.20
N ASN A 18 -14.64 3.24 14.95
CA ASN A 18 -14.56 1.84 15.37
C ASN A 18 -13.42 1.18 14.58
N GLU A 19 -12.20 1.28 15.07
CA GLU A 19 -11.08 0.50 14.60
C GLU A 19 -11.30 -0.95 15.06
N THR A 20 -11.84 -1.77 14.17
CA THR A 20 -11.83 -3.22 14.37
C THR A 20 -10.39 -3.67 14.29
N VAL A 21 -9.85 -4.17 15.40
CA VAL A 21 -8.58 -4.88 15.44
C VAL A 21 -8.74 -6.12 14.55
N ILE A 22 -8.18 -6.07 13.34
CA ILE A 22 -8.16 -7.21 12.43
C ILE A 22 -7.04 -8.13 12.93
N ASP A 23 -7.41 -9.33 13.35
CA ASP A 23 -6.44 -10.39 13.64
C ASP A 23 -5.68 -10.73 12.35
N ASP A 24 -4.35 -10.54 12.36
CA ASP A 24 -3.47 -10.64 11.18
C ASP A 24 -3.57 -12.00 10.46
N LEU A 25 -4.00 -13.03 11.19
CA LEU A 25 -4.20 -14.39 10.67
C LEU A 25 -5.34 -14.46 9.62
N ASN A 26 -6.31 -13.55 9.67
CA ASN A 26 -7.47 -13.50 8.77
C ASN A 26 -7.51 -12.21 7.96
N ASN A 27 -6.38 -11.84 7.32
CA ASN A 27 -6.37 -10.68 6.44
C ASN A 27 -7.38 -10.88 5.29
N PRO A 28 -8.43 -10.05 5.17
CA PRO A 28 -9.48 -10.21 4.15
C PRO A 28 -8.91 -10.07 2.73
N THR A 29 -7.78 -9.38 2.57
CA THR A 29 -7.06 -9.26 1.29
C THR A 29 -6.43 -10.59 0.89
N ASN A 30 -5.85 -11.33 1.84
CA ASN A 30 -5.32 -12.67 1.56
C ASN A 30 -6.45 -13.63 1.17
N GLN A 31 -7.58 -13.62 1.89
CA GLN A 31 -8.74 -14.44 1.55
C GLN A 31 -9.28 -14.11 0.14
N LEU A 32 -9.35 -12.82 -0.21
CA LEU A 32 -9.75 -12.38 -1.55
C LEU A 32 -8.80 -12.90 -2.64
N ILE A 33 -7.49 -12.80 -2.42
CA ILE A 33 -6.48 -13.27 -3.38
C ILE A 33 -6.54 -14.79 -3.56
N HIS A 34 -6.71 -15.55 -2.47
CA HIS A 34 -6.79 -17.02 -2.53
C HIS A 34 -8.10 -17.55 -3.10
N SER A 35 -9.20 -16.82 -2.97
CA SER A 35 -10.52 -17.25 -3.47
C SER A 35 -10.69 -17.10 -4.99
N ILE A 36 -9.94 -16.20 -5.63
CA ILE A 36 -10.07 -15.93 -7.07
C ILE A 36 -8.95 -16.66 -7.84
N SER A 37 -9.32 -17.71 -8.57
CA SER A 37 -8.36 -18.51 -9.35
C SER A 37 -7.92 -17.87 -10.66
N SER A 38 -8.71 -16.94 -11.23
CA SER A 38 -8.37 -16.27 -12.49
C SER A 38 -7.56 -15.00 -12.25
N TRP A 39 -6.33 -14.96 -12.78
CA TRP A 39 -5.45 -13.78 -12.69
C TRP A 39 -6.11 -12.52 -13.26
N HIS A 40 -6.79 -12.64 -14.41
CA HIS A 40 -7.49 -11.51 -15.01
C HIS A 40 -8.64 -11.01 -14.13
N GLN A 41 -9.42 -11.93 -13.56
CA GLN A 41 -10.53 -11.58 -12.67
C GLN A 41 -10.02 -10.91 -11.39
N LEU A 42 -8.92 -11.41 -10.81
CA LEU A 42 -8.29 -10.82 -9.63
C LEU A 42 -7.83 -9.39 -9.93
N LYS A 43 -7.12 -9.18 -11.04
CA LYS A 43 -6.71 -7.84 -11.47
C LYS A 43 -7.90 -6.90 -11.63
N LYS A 44 -9.01 -7.37 -12.21
CA LYS A 44 -10.24 -6.58 -12.39
C LYS A 44 -10.84 -6.17 -11.04
N VAL A 45 -10.98 -7.10 -10.10
CA VAL A 45 -11.53 -6.84 -8.76
C VAL A 45 -10.65 -5.85 -8.00
N ILE A 46 -9.33 -6.07 -7.99
CA ILE A 46 -8.39 -5.19 -7.31
C ILE A 46 -8.34 -3.81 -7.98
N ALA A 47 -8.45 -3.72 -9.30
CA ALA A 47 -8.53 -2.44 -10.01
C ALA A 47 -9.75 -1.62 -9.57
N VAL A 48 -10.92 -2.24 -9.45
CA VAL A 48 -12.14 -1.59 -8.93
C VAL A 48 -11.92 -1.12 -7.48
N PHE A 49 -11.29 -1.95 -6.65
CA PHE A 49 -11.01 -1.61 -5.25
C PHE A 49 -10.05 -0.41 -5.13
N LEU A 50 -8.93 -0.43 -5.85
CA LEU A 50 -7.95 0.66 -5.88
C LEU A 50 -8.58 1.96 -6.39
N ARG A 51 -9.41 1.88 -7.42
CA ARG A 51 -10.14 3.02 -7.96
C ARG A 51 -11.11 3.58 -6.92
N THR A 52 -11.91 2.74 -6.29
CA THR A 52 -12.84 3.15 -5.23
C THR A 52 -12.09 3.84 -4.09
N LYS A 53 -10.96 3.27 -3.66
CA LYS A 53 -10.08 3.85 -2.66
C LYS A 53 -9.56 5.22 -3.08
N LYS A 54 -9.19 5.41 -4.35
CA LYS A 54 -8.76 6.71 -4.89
C LYS A 54 -9.90 7.73 -4.85
N ILE A 55 -11.09 7.37 -5.34
CA ILE A 55 -12.28 8.24 -5.33
C ILE A 55 -12.61 8.70 -3.90
N LEU A 56 -12.58 7.78 -2.93
CA LEU A 56 -12.85 8.10 -1.53
C LEU A 56 -11.80 9.05 -0.95
N ARG A 57 -10.51 8.84 -1.26
CA ARG A 57 -9.44 9.74 -0.83
C ARG A 57 -9.58 11.13 -1.43
N ASP A 58 -9.86 11.23 -2.73
CA ASP A 58 -10.05 12.49 -3.42
C ASP A 58 -11.23 13.27 -2.82
N ARG A 59 -12.34 12.58 -2.49
CA ARG A 59 -13.49 13.19 -1.81
C ARG A 59 -13.16 13.69 -0.41
N ILE A 60 -12.36 12.95 0.36
CA ILE A 60 -11.94 13.38 1.70
C ILE A 60 -11.06 14.63 1.60
N GLN A 61 -10.07 14.62 0.71
CA GLN A 61 -9.17 15.76 0.48
C GLN A 61 -9.92 17.01 0.00
N ALA A 62 -10.93 16.82 -0.85
CA ALA A 62 -11.82 17.89 -1.30
C ALA A 62 -12.57 18.55 -0.14
N ARG A 63 -13.09 17.74 0.80
CA ARG A 63 -13.80 18.23 1.99
C ARG A 63 -12.89 19.02 2.94
N SER A 64 -11.60 18.69 2.98
CA SER A 64 -10.60 19.40 3.81
C SER A 64 -10.18 20.75 3.23
N SER A 65 -10.44 21.00 1.95
CA SER A 65 -10.05 22.23 1.26
C SER A 65 -11.24 23.20 1.23
N VAL A 66 -11.21 24.24 2.06
CA VAL A 66 -12.34 25.15 2.36
C VAL A 66 -12.88 25.93 1.14
N ASN A 67 -12.18 25.94 0.01
CA ASN A 67 -12.66 26.47 -1.25
C ASN A 67 -12.57 25.38 -2.32
N ASN A 68 -13.69 24.93 -2.89
CA ASN A 68 -13.71 24.52 -4.30
C ASN A 68 -15.13 24.23 -4.81
N GLU A 69 -15.71 25.26 -5.41
CA GLU A 69 -16.90 25.16 -6.28
C GLU A 69 -16.58 24.54 -7.64
N ASN A 70 -15.34 24.10 -7.86
CA ASN A 70 -14.86 23.47 -9.10
C ASN A 70 -14.47 22.00 -8.90
N PHE A 71 -15.15 21.27 -8.02
CA PHE A 71 -15.12 19.81 -8.11
C PHE A 71 -15.94 19.43 -9.34
N ILE A 72 -15.31 19.52 -10.52
CA ILE A 72 -15.71 18.71 -11.65
C ILE A 72 -15.68 17.31 -11.08
N ALA A 73 -16.87 16.80 -10.77
CA ALA A 73 -17.09 15.40 -10.48
C ALA A 73 -16.52 14.71 -11.70
N ASN A 74 -15.24 14.34 -11.63
CA ASN A 74 -14.53 13.67 -12.69
C ASN A 74 -15.46 12.50 -12.97
N SER A 75 -16.09 12.55 -14.15
CA SER A 75 -17.01 11.53 -14.61
C SER A 75 -16.17 10.27 -14.61
N HIS A 76 -16.23 9.56 -13.49
CA HIS A 76 -15.41 8.40 -13.25
C HIS A 76 -16.02 7.37 -14.17
N SER A 77 -15.55 7.35 -15.42
CA SER A 77 -16.01 6.47 -16.47
C SER A 77 -16.08 5.05 -15.92
N ASN A 78 -17.24 4.41 -15.96
CA ASN A 78 -17.43 3.09 -15.33
C ASN A 78 -16.50 2.00 -15.93
N SER A 79 -15.86 2.29 -17.05
CA SER A 79 -14.90 1.42 -17.71
C SER A 79 -13.54 1.44 -17.02
N LEU A 80 -13.02 0.26 -16.72
CA LEU A 80 -11.64 0.06 -16.26
C LEU A 80 -10.66 0.30 -17.40
N SER A 81 -9.64 1.11 -17.16
CA SER A 81 -8.56 1.32 -18.12
C SER A 81 -7.54 0.17 -18.07
N ALA A 82 -6.77 -0.02 -19.16
CA ALA A 82 -5.61 -0.90 -19.16
C ALA A 82 -4.58 -0.48 -18.10
N GLU A 83 -4.47 0.82 -17.82
CA GLU A 83 -3.61 1.35 -16.76
C GLU A 83 -4.08 0.91 -15.36
N ASP A 84 -5.39 0.92 -15.10
CA ASP A 84 -5.95 0.46 -13.82
C ASP A 84 -5.61 -1.02 -13.57
N LEU A 85 -5.65 -1.84 -14.62
CA LEU A 85 -5.27 -3.25 -14.54
C LEU A 85 -3.76 -3.43 -14.30
N ALA A 86 -2.92 -2.61 -14.92
CA ALA A 86 -1.47 -2.63 -14.69
C ALA A 86 -1.11 -2.20 -13.26
N GLN A 87 -1.79 -1.19 -12.72
CA GLN A 87 -1.61 -0.78 -11.33
C GLN A 87 -2.11 -1.85 -10.35
N ALA A 88 -3.23 -2.51 -10.67
CA ALA A 88 -3.74 -3.62 -9.87
C ALA A 88 -2.74 -4.79 -9.82
N GLU A 89 -2.14 -5.15 -10.95
CA GLU A 89 -1.08 -6.15 -11.04
C GLU A 89 0.10 -5.83 -10.13
N ILE A 90 0.63 -4.61 -10.24
CA ILE A 90 1.74 -4.13 -9.40
C ILE A 90 1.35 -4.18 -7.92
N ALA A 91 0.14 -3.76 -7.57
CA ALA A 91 -0.33 -3.77 -6.19
C ALA A 91 -0.45 -5.18 -5.61
N ILE A 92 -0.98 -6.14 -6.38
CA ILE A 92 -1.08 -7.54 -5.96
C ILE A 92 0.31 -8.12 -5.73
N VAL A 93 1.23 -7.95 -6.68
CA VAL A 93 2.60 -8.45 -6.57
C VAL A 93 3.30 -7.84 -5.34
N LYS A 94 3.18 -6.52 -5.15
CA LYS A 94 3.75 -5.85 -3.98
C LYS A 94 3.20 -6.40 -2.68
N PHE A 95 1.88 -6.60 -2.60
CA PHE A 95 1.24 -7.14 -1.40
C PHE A 95 1.75 -8.55 -1.07
N ILE A 96 1.76 -9.46 -2.04
CA ILE A 96 2.23 -10.85 -1.84
C ILE A 96 3.72 -10.88 -1.49
N GLN A 97 4.53 -10.05 -2.15
CA GLN A 97 5.96 -9.98 -1.84
C GLN A 97 6.21 -9.38 -0.45
N LEU A 98 5.43 -8.39 -0.04
CA LEU A 98 5.51 -7.83 1.31
C LEU A 98 5.10 -8.84 2.37
N THR A 99 4.12 -9.71 2.13
CA THR A 99 3.77 -10.75 3.11
C THR A 99 4.82 -11.86 3.16
N THR A 100 5.36 -12.27 2.01
CA THR A 100 6.26 -13.42 1.90
C THR A 100 7.73 -13.08 2.19
N PHE A 101 8.21 -11.95 1.68
CA PHE A 101 9.63 -11.52 1.70
C PHE A 101 9.83 -10.18 2.41
N HIS A 102 9.05 -9.92 3.47
CA HIS A 102 9.13 -8.66 4.23
C HIS A 102 10.57 -8.34 4.68
N LYS A 103 11.32 -9.34 5.16
CA LYS A 103 12.68 -9.14 5.68
C LYS A 103 13.63 -8.68 4.60
N GLU A 104 13.55 -9.32 3.43
CA GLU A 104 14.36 -8.99 2.26
C GLU A 104 14.03 -7.60 1.73
N ILE A 105 12.75 -7.25 1.63
CA ILE A 105 12.30 -5.94 1.17
C ILE A 105 12.78 -4.84 2.12
N MET A 106 12.59 -5.02 3.43
CA MET A 106 13.03 -4.06 4.44
C MET A 106 14.56 -3.89 4.45
N CYS A 107 15.29 -4.99 4.33
CA CYS A 107 16.75 -4.94 4.21
C CYS A 107 17.17 -4.13 2.97
N LEU A 108 16.57 -4.39 1.82
CA LEU A 108 16.90 -3.72 0.56
C LEU A 108 16.47 -2.25 0.54
N SER A 109 15.37 -1.89 1.19
CA SER A 109 14.94 -0.50 1.31
C SER A 109 15.88 0.31 2.20
N ASN A 110 16.32 -0.27 3.32
CA ASN A 110 17.23 0.40 4.26
C ASN A 110 18.61 0.64 3.64
N ILE A 111 19.10 -0.33 2.86
CA ILE A 111 20.36 -0.20 2.13
C ILE A 111 20.30 0.94 1.11
N LYS A 112 19.18 1.16 0.41
CA LYS A 112 19.06 2.29 -0.53
C LYS A 112 19.14 3.67 0.14
N LEU A 113 18.83 3.76 1.44
CA LEU A 113 18.90 5.03 2.19
C LEU A 113 20.32 5.32 2.69
N GLU A 114 21.15 4.29 2.88
CA GLU A 114 22.56 4.43 3.25
C GLU A 114 23.45 4.58 2.00
N ASP A 115 23.26 5.67 1.24
CA ASP A 115 24.18 6.05 0.16
C ASP A 115 25.54 6.48 0.75
N SER A 116 26.38 5.49 1.07
CA SER A 116 27.74 5.73 1.54
C SER A 116 28.65 6.10 0.36
N ALA A 117 29.50 7.12 0.52
CA ALA A 117 30.50 7.59 -0.45
C ALA A 117 31.47 6.50 -1.00
N ASP A 118 31.47 5.30 -0.41
CA ASP A 118 32.32 4.17 -0.79
C ASP A 118 31.51 3.02 -1.41
N TYR A 119 31.27 3.10 -2.73
CA TYR A 119 30.46 2.12 -3.49
C TYR A 119 30.90 0.65 -3.31
N ARG A 120 32.21 0.40 -3.17
CA ARG A 120 32.75 -0.97 -2.96
C ARG A 120 32.40 -1.53 -1.57
N LYS A 121 32.46 -0.69 -0.53
CA LYS A 121 32.11 -1.08 0.84
C LYS A 121 30.60 -1.27 0.97
N PHE A 122 29.82 -0.40 0.32
CA PHE A 122 28.36 -0.51 0.18
C PHE A 122 27.94 -1.85 -0.43
N GLN A 123 28.49 -2.22 -1.60
CA GLN A 123 28.18 -3.49 -2.27
C GLN A 123 28.53 -4.71 -1.42
N LYS A 124 29.66 -4.66 -0.69
CA LYS A 124 30.07 -5.74 0.22
C LYS A 124 29.11 -5.87 1.40
N ASN A 125 28.74 -4.77 2.04
CA ASN A 125 27.79 -4.76 3.15
C ASN A 125 26.40 -5.22 2.69
N LYS A 126 25.91 -4.71 1.56
CA LYS A 126 24.65 -5.14 0.93
C LYS A 126 24.62 -6.66 0.74
N LYS A 127 25.67 -7.24 0.14
CA LYS A 127 25.76 -8.69 -0.11
C LYS A 127 25.79 -9.50 1.19
N LEU A 128 26.47 -9.00 2.22
CA LEU A 128 26.53 -9.67 3.53
C LEU A 128 25.18 -9.62 4.26
N THR A 129 24.50 -8.48 4.25
CA THR A 129 23.19 -8.33 4.89
C THR A 129 22.14 -9.18 4.18
N ILE A 130 22.06 -9.12 2.85
CA ILE A 130 21.13 -9.94 2.05
C ILE A 130 21.38 -11.44 2.29
N LYS A 131 22.64 -11.90 2.34
CA LYS A 131 22.97 -13.31 2.64
C LYS A 131 22.42 -13.79 4.00
N LYS A 132 22.30 -12.89 4.98
CA LYS A 132 21.81 -13.24 6.33
C LYS A 132 20.28 -13.28 6.41
N VAL A 133 19.59 -12.43 5.65
CA VAL A 133 18.12 -12.30 5.74
C VAL A 133 17.36 -13.02 4.64
N SER A 134 17.99 -13.24 3.48
CA SER A 134 17.30 -13.65 2.27
C SER A 134 17.53 -15.12 1.94
N SER A 135 16.44 -15.88 1.86
CA SER A 135 16.43 -17.23 1.29
C SER A 135 16.85 -17.24 -0.19
N ILE A 136 16.62 -16.13 -0.89
CA ILE A 136 16.89 -15.94 -2.33
C ILE A 136 18.19 -15.17 -2.63
N HIS A 137 19.09 -15.01 -1.65
CA HIS A 137 20.32 -14.22 -1.79
C HIS A 137 21.24 -14.66 -2.96
N ARG A 138 21.11 -15.91 -3.43
CA ARG A 138 21.88 -16.45 -4.56
C ARG A 138 21.40 -15.90 -5.91
N LEU A 139 20.19 -15.34 -5.97
CA LEU A 139 19.56 -14.83 -7.19
C LEU A 139 19.78 -13.31 -7.37
N ASP A 140 20.72 -12.73 -6.62
CA ASP A 140 21.00 -11.28 -6.59
C ASP A 140 19.75 -10.39 -6.50
N PRO A 141 18.99 -10.47 -5.38
CA PRO A 141 17.73 -9.77 -5.25
C PRO A 141 17.93 -8.24 -5.15
N TYR A 142 17.10 -7.49 -5.86
CA TYR A 142 17.08 -6.03 -5.85
C TYR A 142 15.66 -5.46 -5.95
N LEU A 143 15.46 -4.26 -5.41
CA LEU A 143 14.17 -3.57 -5.50
C LEU A 143 14.12 -2.68 -6.74
N LYS A 144 13.10 -2.86 -7.58
CA LYS A 144 12.75 -1.96 -8.70
C LYS A 144 11.28 -1.57 -8.58
N ASP A 145 11.00 -0.28 -8.51
CA ASP A 145 9.63 0.28 -8.37
C ASP A 145 8.86 -0.27 -7.16
N GLY A 146 9.58 -0.65 -6.10
CA GLY A 146 9.01 -1.27 -4.89
C GLY A 146 8.66 -2.76 -5.03
N ILE A 147 9.05 -3.41 -6.14
CA ILE A 147 8.93 -4.84 -6.36
C ILE A 147 10.31 -5.49 -6.19
N LEU A 148 10.35 -6.60 -5.47
CA LEU A 148 11.51 -7.47 -5.35
C LEU A 148 11.73 -8.23 -6.65
N ARG A 149 12.88 -8.03 -7.27
CA ARG A 149 13.31 -8.69 -8.51
C ARG A 149 14.60 -9.44 -8.26
N VAL A 150 14.88 -10.41 -9.12
CA VAL A 150 16.09 -11.25 -9.07
C VAL A 150 16.74 -11.27 -10.45
N GLY A 151 18.06 -11.43 -10.49
CA GLY A 151 18.83 -11.53 -11.73
C GLY A 151 18.68 -12.92 -12.36
N GLY A 152 18.48 -12.93 -13.68
CA GLY A 152 18.48 -14.08 -14.58
C GLY A 152 18.91 -13.63 -15.96
#